data_AF-A0A6P5FA47-F1
#
_entry.id   AF-A0A6P5FA47-F1
#
_cell.length_a   1.000
_cell.length_b   1.000
_cell.length_c   1.000
_cell.angle_alpha   90.00
_cell.angle_beta   90.00
_cell.angle_gamma   90.00
#
_symmetry.space_group_name_H-M   'P 1'
#
loop_
_entity.id
_entity.type
_entity.pdbx_description
1 polymer ?
#
loop_
_entity_poly.entity_id
_entity_poly.type
_entity_poly.pdbx_seq_one_letter_code
_entity_poly.pdbx_strand_id
1 'polypeptide(L)'
;MASQSSSASPSFPSPTRSPPTPPYPSAAKISDSPCFPQYTASLKCLEAYQDKSKCQQQFDDYKECKKKEREARLERNRKRSFFQ
;
A
#
# COMPACT_ATOMS: atom_id res chain seq x y z
N MET A 1 54.11 13.62 16.67
CA MET A 1 54.86 12.79 15.70
C MET A 1 54.22 11.41 15.68
N ALA A 2 54.19 10.77 14.50
CA ALA A 2 53.19 9.79 14.07
C ALA A 2 53.55 8.32 14.30
N SER A 3 52.50 7.47 14.25
CA SER A 3 52.41 6.08 13.71
C SER A 3 53.33 5.00 14.34
N GLN A 4 52.99 3.72 14.45
CA GLN A 4 52.26 2.78 13.58
C GLN A 4 51.84 1.54 14.42
N SER A 5 50.88 0.74 13.95
CA SER A 5 50.98 -0.75 13.95
C SER A 5 49.79 -1.42 13.23
N SER A 6 50.14 -2.07 12.11
CA SER A 6 49.63 -3.27 11.45
C SER A 6 48.40 -4.00 12.01
N SER A 7 47.51 -4.47 11.12
CA SER A 7 47.38 -5.88 10.71
C SER A 7 45.97 -6.27 10.20
N ALA A 8 45.98 -6.96 9.05
CA ALA A 8 45.01 -7.95 8.53
C ALA A 8 43.50 -7.74 8.77
N SER A 9 42.76 -7.44 7.68
CA SER A 9 41.30 -7.61 7.64
C SER A 9 40.94 -9.06 7.27
N PRO A 10 40.11 -9.77 8.06
CA PRO A 10 39.63 -11.10 7.71
C PRO A 10 38.56 -11.02 6.61
N SER A 11 38.59 -11.98 5.68
CA SER A 11 37.57 -12.17 4.66
C SER A 11 36.24 -12.56 5.31
N PHE A 12 35.26 -11.66 5.29
CA PHE A 12 33.88 -11.99 5.67
C PHE A 12 33.13 -12.58 4.47
N PRO A 13 32.38 -13.69 4.65
CA PRO A 13 31.56 -14.28 3.59
C PRO A 13 30.42 -13.33 3.20
N SER A 14 30.17 -13.20 1.90
CA SER A 14 29.14 -12.33 1.32
C SER A 14 27.75 -12.71 1.85
N PRO A 15 26.94 -11.75 2.36
CA PRO A 15 25.57 -12.04 2.69
C PRO A 15 24.77 -12.16 1.38
N THR A 16 24.12 -13.31 1.24
CA THR A 16 23.11 -13.62 0.23
C THR A 16 22.18 -12.41 0.04
N ARG A 17 22.10 -11.92 -1.20
CA ARG A 17 21.28 -10.77 -1.60
C ARG A 17 19.80 -11.13 -1.45
N SER A 18 19.23 -10.84 -0.28
CA SER A 18 17.80 -10.72 -0.08
C SER A 18 17.26 -9.62 -1.00
N PRO A 19 16.13 -9.81 -1.72
CA PRO A 19 15.54 -8.72 -2.47
C PRO A 19 15.20 -7.57 -1.51
N PRO A 20 15.49 -6.30 -1.87
CA PRO A 20 15.17 -5.17 -1.02
C PRO A 20 13.66 -5.10 -0.86
N THR A 21 13.16 -5.45 0.32
CA THR A 21 11.79 -5.14 0.72
C THR A 21 11.64 -3.62 0.61
N PRO A 22 10.65 -3.11 -0.15
CA PRO A 22 10.49 -1.67 -0.32
C PRO A 22 10.40 -1.01 1.07
N PRO A 23 11.11 0.12 1.29
CA PRO A 23 11.27 0.75 2.61
C PRO A 23 9.97 1.30 3.21
N TYR A 24 8.84 1.16 2.51
CA TYR A 24 7.53 1.54 3.00
C TYR A 24 6.48 0.64 2.34
N PRO A 25 5.42 0.20 3.05
CA PRO A 25 4.29 -0.44 2.40
C PRO A 25 3.75 0.53 1.36
N SER A 26 3.99 0.20 0.09
CA SER A 26 3.59 1.03 -1.05
C SER A 26 2.11 1.38 -0.90
N ALA A 27 1.75 2.64 -1.16
CA ALA A 27 0.36 3.06 -1.21
C ALA A 27 -0.41 2.04 -2.06
N ALA A 28 -1.30 1.26 -1.43
CA ALA A 28 -2.03 0.21 -2.12
C ALA A 28 -2.72 0.82 -3.33
N LYS A 29 -2.39 0.30 -4.53
CA LYS A 29 -2.92 0.88 -5.76
C LYS A 29 -4.43 0.68 -5.74
N ILE A 30 -5.18 1.60 -6.39
CA ILE A 30 -6.64 1.45 -6.52
C ILE A 30 -6.99 0.10 -7.17
N SER A 31 -6.13 -0.44 -8.06
CA SER A 31 -6.26 -1.77 -8.66
C SER A 31 -6.19 -2.93 -7.66
N ASP A 32 -5.47 -2.74 -6.56
CA ASP A 32 -5.29 -3.76 -5.53
C ASP A 32 -6.38 -3.67 -4.44
N SER A 33 -7.24 -2.64 -4.51
CA SER A 33 -8.34 -2.45 -3.59
C SER A 33 -9.53 -3.33 -3.99
N PRO A 34 -10.25 -3.94 -3.03
CA PRO A 34 -11.52 -4.59 -3.30
C PRO A 34 -12.59 -3.65 -3.86
N CYS A 35 -12.37 -2.32 -3.79
CA CYS A 35 -13.25 -1.29 -4.33
C CYS A 35 -12.96 -0.94 -5.80
N PHE A 36 -11.99 -1.61 -6.43
CA PHE A 36 -11.66 -1.42 -7.84
C PHE A 36 -12.86 -1.63 -8.80
N PRO A 37 -13.76 -2.61 -8.59
CA PRO A 37 -14.93 -2.78 -9.45
C PRO A 37 -15.84 -1.55 -9.47
N GLN A 38 -16.10 -0.93 -8.31
CA GLN A 38 -16.93 0.28 -8.21
C GLN A 38 -16.20 1.49 -8.80
N TYR A 39 -14.88 1.58 -8.58
CA TYR A 39 -14.06 2.63 -9.20
C TYR A 39 -14.14 2.58 -10.73
N THR A 40 -13.91 1.40 -11.31
CA THR A 40 -14.00 1.21 -12.77
C THR A 40 -15.42 1.43 -13.30
N ALA A 41 -16.46 1.03 -12.56
CA ALA A 41 -17.85 1.31 -12.93
C ALA A 41 -18.15 2.82 -12.94
N SER A 42 -17.64 3.58 -11.96
CA SER A 42 -17.79 5.04 -11.91
C SER A 42 -17.11 5.74 -13.10
N LEU A 43 -15.93 5.25 -13.51
CA LEU A 43 -15.21 5.78 -14.68
C LEU A 43 -15.95 5.46 -15.97
N LYS A 44 -16.42 4.21 -16.15
CA LYS A 44 -17.22 3.82 -17.32
C LYS A 44 -18.52 4.63 -17.43
N CYS A 45 -19.14 4.96 -16.30
CA CYS A 45 -20.32 5.80 -16.30
C CYS A 45 -19.99 7.23 -16.77
N LEU A 46 -18.86 7.81 -16.37
CA LEU A 46 -18.41 9.11 -16.88
C LEU A 46 -18.09 9.09 -18.38
N GLU A 47 -17.55 7.98 -18.88
CA GLU A 47 -17.28 7.80 -20.30
C GLU A 47 -18.59 7.74 -21.12
N ALA A 48 -19.64 7.13 -20.56
CA ALA A 48 -20.95 7.01 -21.20
C ALA A 48 -21.84 8.25 -21.02
N TYR A 49 -21.72 8.95 -19.91
CA TYR A 49 -22.52 10.12 -19.55
C TYR A 49 -21.61 11.22 -19.03
N GLN A 50 -21.55 12.34 -19.76
CA GLN A 50 -20.81 13.52 -19.32
C GLN A 50 -21.39 14.14 -18.03
N ASP A 51 -22.67 13.88 -17.76
CA ASP A 51 -23.39 14.34 -16.56
C ASP A 51 -23.03 13.48 -15.34
N LYS A 52 -22.16 13.99 -14.48
CA LYS A 52 -21.78 13.36 -13.19
C LYS A 52 -22.98 12.97 -12.33
N SER A 53 -24.08 13.72 -12.38
CA SER A 53 -25.31 13.44 -11.61
C SER A 53 -25.94 12.09 -11.97
N LYS A 54 -25.81 11.63 -13.22
CA LYS A 54 -26.30 10.30 -13.65
C LYS A 54 -25.45 9.16 -13.09
N CYS A 55 -24.22 9.47 -12.69
CA CYS A 55 -23.24 8.51 -12.16
C CYS A 55 -23.08 8.58 -10.64
N GLN A 56 -23.90 9.38 -9.96
CA GLN A 56 -23.78 9.66 -8.54
C GLN A 56 -23.73 8.37 -7.70
N GLN A 57 -24.60 7.41 -8.03
CA GLN A 57 -24.70 6.14 -7.33
C GLN A 57 -23.40 5.32 -7.39
N GLN A 58 -22.74 5.27 -8.55
CA GLN A 58 -21.45 4.56 -8.68
C GLN A 58 -20.35 5.18 -7.80
N PHE A 59 -20.36 6.51 -7.65
CA PHE A 59 -19.43 7.20 -6.76
C PHE A 59 -19.74 7.00 -5.29
N ASP A 60 -21.03 6.97 -4.93
CA ASP A 60 -21.44 6.75 -3.56
C ASP A 60 -21.15 5.31 -3.12
N ASP A 61 -21.38 4.32 -3.99
CA ASP A 61 -20.99 2.92 -3.78
C ASP A 61 -19.46 2.77 -3.61
N TYR A 62 -18.67 3.47 -4.44
CA TYR A 62 -17.21 3.49 -4.29
C TYR A 62 -16.76 4.10 -2.96
N LYS A 63 -17.34 5.22 -2.54
CA LYS A 63 -17.04 5.84 -1.23
C LYS A 63 -17.42 4.93 -0.08
N GLU A 64 -18.58 4.30 -0.14
CA GLU A 64 -19.03 3.35 0.88
C GLU A 64 -18.06 2.17 0.97
N CYS A 65 -17.63 1.63 -0.17
CA CYS A 65 -16.63 0.57 -0.20
C CYS A 65 -15.30 1.02 0.45
N LYS A 66 -14.79 2.21 0.11
CA LYS A 66 -13.55 2.74 0.71
C LYS A 66 -13.69 2.98 2.21
N LYS A 67 -14.88 3.37 2.69
CA LYS A 67 -15.18 3.50 4.11
C LYS A 67 -15.13 2.13 4.80
N LYS A 68 -15.79 1.12 4.26
CA LYS A 68 -15.75 -0.28 4.75
C LYS A 68 -14.34 -0.86 4.76
N GLU A 69 -13.55 -0.62 3.73
CA GLU A 69 -12.15 -1.05 3.66
C GLU A 69 -11.32 -0.44 4.80
N ARG A 70 -11.50 0.86 5.06
CA ARG A 70 -10.84 1.55 6.16
C ARG A 70 -11.28 1.00 7.53
N GLU A 71 -12.57 0.75 7.72
CA GLU A 71 -13.12 0.16 8.96
C GLU A 71 -12.58 -1.25 9.20
N ALA A 72 -12.53 -2.11 8.17
CA ALA A 72 -11.92 -3.44 8.26
C ALA A 72 -10.42 -3.38 8.60
N ARG A 73 -9.71 -2.36 8.11
CA ARG A 73 -8.31 -2.12 8.46
C ARG A 73 -8.14 -1.65 9.90
N LEU A 74 -9.01 -0.74 10.36
CA LEU A 74 -9.04 -0.26 11.74
C LEU A 74 -9.36 -1.39 12.72
N GLU A 75 -10.33 -2.25 12.41
CA GLU A 75 -10.68 -3.39 13.26
C GLU A 75 -9.53 -4.41 13.34
N ARG A 76 -8.85 -4.69 12.22
CA ARG A 76 -7.63 -5.51 12.25
C ARG A 76 -6.55 -4.87 13.09
N ASN A 77 -6.32 -3.56 12.98
CA ASN A 77 -5.31 -2.85 13.76
C ASN A 77 -5.65 -2.84 15.27
N ARG A 78 -6.93 -2.64 15.61
CA ARG A 78 -7.46 -2.72 16.98
C ARG A 78 -7.23 -4.11 17.60
N LYS A 79 -7.39 -5.17 16.82
CA LYS A 79 -7.09 -6.55 17.27
C LYS A 79 -5.59 -6.87 17.30
N ARG A 80 -4.76 -6.03 16.67
CA ARG A 80 -3.31 -6.21 16.59
C ARG A 80 -2.56 -5.44 17.67
N SER A 81 -3.22 -4.54 18.40
CA SER A 81 -2.67 -3.89 19.59
C SER A 81 -2.87 -4.76 20.82
N PHE A 82 -2.08 -5.84 20.91
CA PHE A 82 -1.74 -6.50 22.16
C PHE A 82 -0.31 -7.05 22.01
N PHE A 83 0.65 -6.27 22.52
CA PHE A 83 2.05 -6.61 22.81
C PHE A 83 2.83 -7.44 21.78
N GLN A 84 3.60 -6.75 20.95
CA GLN A 84 5.01 -7.09 20.67
C GLN A 84 5.87 -5.89 21.03
#